data_AF-A0A7V8FW77-F1
#
_entry.id   AF-A0A7V8FW77-F1
#
_cell.length_a   1.000
_cell.length_b   1.000
_cell.length_c   1.000
_cell.angle_alpha   90.00
_cell.angle_beta   90.00
_cell.angle_gamma   90.00
#
_symmetry.space_group_name_H-M   'P 1'
#
loop_
_entity.id
_entity.type
_entity.pdbx_description
1 polymer ?
#
loop_
_entity_poly.entity_id
_entity_poly.type
_entity_poly.pdbx_seq_one_letter_code
_entity_poly.pdbx_strand_id
1 'polypeptide(L)'
;MPVAHRLAQRKEVEIAELREEFFVTVPHRDRGGLSYLVAERCIAHGFYPRVARATSRKNSLLSLVNAGFGIAVVPQSMASISLAAGVSFPAVKDADFYSEVALLRRRDAPAMVNQFVQALIAGLREAGLSAPDQD
;
A
#
# COMPACT_ATOMS: atom_id res chain seq x y z
N MET A 1 -8.90 4.52 5.81
CA MET A 1 -10.32 4.91 5.65
C MET A 1 -10.65 6.09 6.57
N PRO A 2 -11.68 6.92 6.33
CA PRO A 2 -12.00 8.02 7.24
C PRO A 2 -12.41 7.49 8.63
N VAL A 3 -12.14 8.22 9.71
CA VAL A 3 -12.44 7.79 11.10
C VAL A 3 -13.93 7.55 11.37
N ALA A 4 -14.81 8.22 10.63
CA ALA A 4 -16.26 8.05 10.71
C ALA A 4 -16.77 6.82 9.94
N HIS A 5 -15.90 6.11 9.22
CA HIS A 5 -16.28 4.93 8.46
C HIS A 5 -16.68 3.77 9.38
N ARG A 6 -17.68 2.97 8.99
CA ARG A 6 -18.20 1.84 9.79
C ARG A 6 -17.11 0.84 10.23
N LEU A 7 -16.12 0.62 9.37
CA LEU A 7 -15.00 -0.30 9.63
C LEU A 7 -13.79 0.38 10.31
N ALA A 8 -13.82 1.70 10.54
CA ALA A 8 -12.64 2.45 11.01
C ALA A 8 -12.21 2.10 12.43
N GLN A 9 -13.13 1.65 13.28
CA GLN A 9 -12.84 1.30 14.68
C GLN A 9 -12.40 -0.16 14.86
N ARG A 10 -12.31 -0.91 13.76
CA ARG A 10 -11.85 -2.30 13.77
C ARG A 10 -10.33 -2.32 13.91
N LYS A 11 -9.80 -3.37 14.53
CA LYS A 11 -8.36 -3.66 14.46
C LYS A 11 -7.98 -4.21 13.09
N GLU A 12 -8.85 -5.07 12.56
CA GLU A 12 -8.64 -5.76 11.29
C GLU A 12 -9.92 -5.82 10.47
N VAL A 13 -9.76 -5.88 9.15
CA VAL A 13 -10.84 -6.02 8.16
C VAL A 13 -10.49 -7.10 7.15
N GLU A 14 -11.48 -7.88 6.73
CA GLU A 14 -11.32 -8.85 5.63
C GLU A 14 -11.54 -8.15 4.28
N ILE A 15 -10.82 -8.57 3.23
CA ILE A 15 -10.98 -7.99 1.88
C ILE A 15 -12.42 -8.07 1.39
N ALA A 16 -13.12 -9.16 1.69
CA ALA A 16 -14.52 -9.35 1.31
C ALA A 16 -15.46 -8.27 1.91
N GLU A 17 -15.14 -7.72 3.08
CA GLU A 17 -15.92 -6.63 3.70
C GLU A 17 -15.81 -5.31 2.92
N LEU A 18 -14.81 -5.18 2.04
CA LEU A 18 -14.57 -3.98 1.24
C LEU A 18 -15.32 -3.98 -0.10
N ARG A 19 -16.11 -5.03 -0.40
CA ARG A 19 -16.80 -5.21 -1.69
C ARG A 19 -17.64 -4.01 -2.10
N GLU A 20 -18.37 -3.44 -1.15
CA GLU A 20 -19.29 -2.33 -1.40
C GLU A 20 -18.61 -0.96 -1.31
N GLU A 21 -17.34 -0.90 -0.90
CA GLU A 21 -16.64 0.34 -0.68
C GLU A 21 -16.08 0.95 -1.97
N PHE A 22 -16.00 2.27 -2.00
CA PHE A 22 -15.35 3.01 -3.09
C PHE A 22 -13.87 3.20 -2.81
N PHE A 23 -13.02 2.87 -3.77
CA PHE A 23 -11.58 2.98 -3.68
C PHE A 23 -11.11 4.26 -4.38
N VAL A 24 -10.37 5.10 -3.64
CA VAL A 24 -9.71 6.30 -4.20
C VAL A 24 -8.42 5.96 -4.97
N THR A 25 -8.06 4.68 -5.02
CA THR A 25 -6.98 4.09 -5.82
C THR A 25 -7.49 2.88 -6.57
N VAL A 26 -7.22 2.82 -7.87
CA VAL A 26 -7.54 1.68 -8.72
C VAL A 26 -6.38 1.40 -9.69
N PRO A 27 -6.29 0.17 -10.24
CA PRO A 27 -5.29 -0.15 -11.25
C PRO A 27 -5.27 0.86 -12.42
N HIS A 28 -4.09 1.26 -12.87
CA HIS A 28 -3.91 2.17 -13.99
C HIS A 28 -2.97 1.54 -15.03
N ARG A 29 -3.37 1.54 -16.30
CA ARG A 29 -2.64 0.86 -17.39
C ARG A 29 -1.15 1.20 -17.47
N ASP A 30 -0.81 2.47 -17.26
CA ASP A 30 0.57 2.94 -17.42
C ASP A 30 1.47 2.76 -16.18
N ARG A 31 0.94 2.29 -15.04
CA ARG A 31 1.71 2.07 -13.80
C ARG A 31 1.17 0.92 -12.96
N GLY A 32 2.01 -0.09 -12.77
CA GLY A 32 1.74 -1.28 -11.95
C GLY A 32 2.26 -1.18 -10.52
N GLY A 33 1.85 -2.13 -9.69
CA GLY A 33 2.35 -2.35 -8.33
C GLY A 33 1.22 -2.56 -7.34
N LEU A 34 1.12 -1.68 -6.34
CA LEU A 34 0.21 -1.85 -5.21
C LEU A 34 -1.28 -1.87 -5.60
N SER A 35 -1.75 -0.95 -6.46
CA SER A 35 -3.17 -0.93 -6.82
C SER A 35 -3.60 -2.16 -7.63
N TYR A 36 -2.68 -2.76 -8.38
CA TYR A 36 -2.89 -4.05 -9.05
C TYR A 36 -2.95 -5.18 -8.04
N LEU A 37 -2.00 -5.26 -7.10
CA LEU A 37 -2.02 -6.26 -6.04
C LEU A 37 -3.32 -6.21 -5.22
N VAL A 38 -3.79 -5.00 -4.87
CA VAL A 38 -5.08 -4.79 -4.20
C VAL A 38 -6.22 -5.33 -5.06
N ALA A 39 -6.24 -5.01 -6.36
CA ALA A 39 -7.28 -5.48 -7.25
C ALA A 39 -7.26 -7.01 -7.45
N GLU A 40 -6.09 -7.63 -7.54
CA GLU A 40 -5.92 -9.08 -7.60
C GLU A 40 -6.48 -9.75 -6.34
N ARG A 41 -6.19 -9.19 -5.16
CA ARG A 41 -6.78 -9.65 -3.90
C ARG A 41 -8.30 -9.50 -3.89
N CYS A 42 -8.85 -8.36 -4.32
CA CYS A 42 -10.30 -8.20 -4.48
C CYS A 42 -10.90 -9.26 -5.43
N ILE A 43 -10.24 -9.51 -6.56
CA ILE A 43 -10.68 -10.50 -7.56
C ILE A 43 -10.67 -11.91 -6.98
N ALA A 44 -9.66 -12.28 -6.20
CA ALA A 44 -9.59 -13.56 -5.50
C ALA A 44 -10.77 -13.75 -4.52
N HIS A 45 -11.32 -12.65 -3.99
CA HIS A 45 -12.54 -12.64 -3.17
C HIS A 45 -13.83 -12.38 -3.99
N GLY A 46 -13.77 -12.46 -5.31
CA GLY A 46 -14.95 -12.42 -6.20
C GLY A 46 -15.53 -11.03 -6.44
N PHE A 47 -14.73 -9.96 -6.39
CA PHE A 47 -15.15 -8.62 -6.83
C PHE A 47 -14.01 -7.80 -7.43
N TYR A 48 -14.37 -6.75 -8.16
CA TYR A 48 -13.41 -5.74 -8.61
C TYR A 48 -13.59 -4.44 -7.81
N PRO A 49 -12.51 -3.73 -7.42
CA PRO A 49 -12.61 -2.49 -6.64
C PRO A 49 -13.50 -1.44 -7.33
N ARG A 50 -14.47 -0.87 -6.60
CA ARG A 50 -15.35 0.18 -7.12
C ARG A 50 -14.58 1.50 -7.17
N VAL A 51 -14.56 2.18 -8.30
CA VAL A 51 -13.83 3.45 -8.46
C VAL A 51 -14.58 4.58 -7.73
N ALA A 52 -13.89 5.31 -6.84
CA ALA A 52 -14.43 6.52 -6.23
C ALA A 52 -14.60 7.67 -7.23
N ARG A 53 -15.46 8.65 -6.90
CA ARG A 53 -15.68 9.84 -7.76
C ARG A 53 -14.41 10.68 -7.95
N ALA A 54 -13.54 10.69 -6.94
CA ALA A 54 -12.23 11.31 -7.00
C ALA A 54 -11.17 10.26 -6.68
N THR A 55 -10.14 10.17 -7.53
CA THR A 55 -9.02 9.25 -7.34
C THR A 55 -7.71 10.02 -7.28
N SER A 56 -6.77 9.52 -6.49
CA SER A 56 -5.41 10.09 -6.41
C SER A 56 -4.39 9.02 -6.70
N ARG A 57 -3.33 9.42 -7.41
CA ARG A 57 -2.16 8.58 -7.74
C ARG A 57 -0.98 8.77 -6.76
N LYS A 58 -1.04 9.76 -5.85
CA LYS A 58 0.09 10.21 -5.00
C LYS A 58 -0.39 10.68 -3.62
N ASN A 59 0.49 11.33 -2.84
CA ASN A 59 0.36 11.90 -1.49
C ASN A 59 -1.02 12.51 -1.12
N SER A 60 -1.83 12.94 -2.10
CA SER A 60 -3.22 13.38 -1.90
C SER A 60 -4.20 12.24 -1.59
N LEU A 61 -3.77 10.99 -1.63
CA LEU A 61 -4.58 9.81 -1.28
C LEU A 61 -5.25 9.97 0.09
N LEU A 62 -4.43 10.22 1.12
CA LEU A 62 -4.90 10.35 2.49
C LEU A 62 -5.85 11.55 2.63
N SER A 63 -5.63 12.62 1.87
CA SER A 63 -6.54 13.78 1.83
C SER A 63 -7.91 13.42 1.25
N LEU A 64 -7.96 12.62 0.18
CA LEU A 64 -9.24 12.15 -0.40
C LEU A 64 -9.97 11.19 0.53
N VAL A 65 -9.23 10.30 1.20
CA VAL A 65 -9.79 9.42 2.24
C VAL A 65 -10.34 10.23 3.40
N ASN A 66 -9.59 11.22 3.89
CA ASN A 66 -10.03 12.09 4.98
C ASN A 66 -11.27 12.91 4.59
N ALA A 67 -11.34 13.37 3.34
CA ALA A 67 -12.49 14.09 2.80
C ALA A 67 -13.70 13.19 2.48
N GLY A 68 -13.64 11.89 2.75
CA GLY A 68 -14.78 10.98 2.61
C GLY A 68 -15.07 10.50 1.19
N PHE A 69 -14.14 10.69 0.23
CA PHE A 69 -14.35 10.20 -1.14
C PHE A 69 -14.28 8.67 -1.27
N GLY A 70 -13.74 7.98 -0.27
CA GLY A 70 -13.66 6.53 -0.24
C GLY A 70 -12.54 6.01 0.67
N ILE A 71 -12.12 4.77 0.42
CA ILE A 71 -11.04 4.08 1.11
C ILE A 71 -9.81 3.91 0.22
N ALA A 72 -8.70 3.52 0.83
CA ALA A 72 -7.51 3.05 0.14
C ALA A 72 -6.88 1.93 0.96
N VAL A 73 -6.28 0.97 0.25
CA VAL A 73 -5.41 -0.04 0.85
C VAL A 73 -3.97 0.40 0.60
N VAL A 74 -3.17 0.45 1.66
CA VAL A 74 -1.80 0.96 1.63
C VAL A 74 -0.88 0.04 2.42
N PRO A 75 0.45 0.04 2.15
CA PRO A 75 1.39 -0.70 2.95
C PRO A 75 1.47 -0.10 4.36
N GLN A 76 1.81 -0.92 5.35
CA GLN A 76 1.93 -0.48 6.74
C GLN A 76 2.91 0.70 6.90
N SER A 77 3.96 0.77 6.09
CA SER A 77 4.92 1.88 6.08
C SER A 77 4.32 3.24 5.73
N MET A 78 3.15 3.29 5.08
CA MET A 78 2.44 4.55 4.86
C MET A 78 1.62 5.01 6.07
N ALA A 79 1.29 4.11 6.99
CA ALA A 79 0.58 4.48 8.21
C ALA A 79 1.43 5.41 9.09
N SER A 80 2.75 5.22 9.12
CA SER A 80 3.68 6.09 9.86
C SER A 80 3.85 7.48 9.25
N ILE A 81 3.51 7.65 7.96
CA ILE A 81 3.53 8.95 7.26
C ILE A 81 2.31 9.80 7.67
N SER A 82 1.26 9.18 8.22
CA SER A 82 -0.02 9.83 8.46
C SER A 82 -0.07 10.57 9.79
N LEU A 83 0.28 11.86 9.76
CA LEU A 83 -0.11 12.88 10.75
C LEU A 83 -1.48 13.51 10.43
N ALA A 84 -2.21 13.00 9.43
CA ALA A 84 -3.52 13.55 9.05
C ALA A 84 -4.60 13.11 10.04
N ALA A 85 -5.02 14.04 10.92
CA ALA A 85 -6.21 13.87 11.73
C ALA A 85 -7.41 13.48 10.85
N GLY A 86 -8.05 12.34 11.16
CA GLY A 86 -9.28 11.89 10.50
C GLY A 86 -9.18 10.66 9.60
N VAL A 87 -8.01 10.00 9.51
CA VAL A 87 -7.86 8.70 8.84
C VAL A 87 -7.54 7.58 9.84
N SER A 88 -8.22 6.44 9.71
CA SER A 88 -7.94 5.18 10.42
C SER A 88 -7.34 4.12 9.50
N PHE A 89 -6.50 3.27 10.06
CA PHE A 89 -5.73 2.21 9.38
C PHE A 89 -5.96 0.83 10.04
N PRO A 90 -7.17 0.25 9.95
CA PRO A 90 -7.32 -1.16 10.30
C PRO A 90 -6.44 -2.02 9.39
N ALA A 91 -5.80 -3.04 9.96
CA ALA A 91 -5.01 -3.98 9.18
C ALA A 91 -5.90 -4.86 8.31
N VAL A 92 -5.38 -5.33 7.17
CA VAL A 92 -6.10 -6.31 6.37
C VAL A 92 -5.80 -7.70 6.93
N LYS A 93 -6.86 -8.46 7.22
CA LYS A 93 -6.77 -9.84 7.72
C LYS A 93 -6.52 -10.79 6.55
N ASP A 94 -5.29 -10.76 6.05
CA ASP A 94 -4.80 -11.64 5.00
C ASP A 94 -3.28 -11.75 5.14
N ALA A 95 -2.80 -12.91 5.63
CA ALA A 95 -1.39 -13.14 5.93
C ALA A 95 -0.51 -13.10 4.67
N ASP A 96 -1.07 -13.44 3.51
CA ASP A 96 -0.35 -13.47 2.24
C ASP A 96 -0.49 -12.15 1.47
N PHE A 97 -1.12 -11.13 2.07
CA PHE A 97 -1.27 -9.83 1.44
C PHE A 97 -0.18 -8.85 1.87
N TYR A 98 1.02 -9.06 1.33
CA TYR A 98 2.16 -8.20 1.52
C TYR A 98 2.60 -7.53 0.21
N SER A 99 3.25 -6.37 0.32
CA SER A 99 3.89 -5.69 -0.80
C SER A 99 5.40 -5.71 -0.62
N GLU A 100 6.14 -6.06 -1.66
CA GLU A 100 7.59 -6.08 -1.63
C GLU A 100 8.20 -4.78 -2.19
N VAL A 101 9.35 -4.40 -1.63
CA VAL A 101 10.20 -3.33 -2.16
C VAL A 101 11.47 -3.98 -2.67
N ALA A 102 11.72 -3.85 -3.97
CA ALA A 102 12.90 -4.42 -4.62
C ALA A 102 13.84 -3.31 -5.11
N LEU A 103 15.14 -3.60 -5.01
CA LEU A 103 16.21 -2.77 -5.58
C LEU A 103 16.68 -3.39 -6.89
N LEU A 104 16.44 -2.70 -8.00
CA LEU A 104 16.81 -3.18 -9.34
C LEU A 104 18.07 -2.45 -9.83
N ARG A 105 19.05 -3.23 -10.32
CA ARG A 105 20.23 -2.70 -11.00
C ARG A 105 20.53 -3.48 -12.26
N ARG A 106 21.23 -2.84 -13.20
CA ARG A 106 21.82 -3.53 -14.34
C ARG A 106 22.86 -4.55 -13.89
N ARG A 107 22.95 -5.67 -14.60
CA ARG A 107 23.94 -6.72 -14.31
C ARG A 107 25.37 -6.23 -14.52
N ASP A 108 25.56 -5.34 -15.50
CA ASP A 108 26.84 -4.71 -15.86
C ASP A 108 27.01 -3.32 -15.21
N ALA A 109 26.40 -3.11 -14.03
CA ALA A 109 26.47 -1.82 -13.35
C ALA A 109 27.91 -1.44 -12.93
N PRO A 110 28.32 -0.16 -13.11
CA PRO A 110 29.63 0.33 -12.68
C PRO A 110 29.88 0.14 -11.18
N ALA A 111 31.16 0.13 -10.79
CA ALA A 111 31.57 -0.05 -9.39
C ALA A 111 30.90 0.93 -8.41
N MET A 112 30.70 2.18 -8.81
CA MET A 112 30.01 3.20 -8.00
C MET A 112 28.56 2.80 -7.68
N VAL A 113 27.83 2.20 -8.62
CA VAL A 113 26.46 1.72 -8.38
C VAL A 113 26.48 0.59 -7.36
N ASN A 114 27.46 -0.32 -7.45
CA ASN A 114 27.59 -1.43 -6.52
C ASN A 114 27.93 -0.94 -5.11
N GLN A 115 28.83 0.04 -4.99
CA GLN A 115 29.13 0.70 -3.72
C GLN A 115 27.91 1.39 -3.12
N PHE A 116 27.14 2.11 -3.94
CA PHE A 116 25.89 2.73 -3.50
C PHE A 116 24.88 1.69 -3.02
N VAL A 117 24.69 0.59 -3.75
CA VAL A 117 23.77 -0.50 -3.36
C VAL A 117 24.18 -1.10 -2.02
N GLN A 118 25.46 -1.36 -1.81
CA GLN A 118 25.96 -1.90 -0.53
C GLN A 118 25.75 -0.91 0.62
N ALA A 119 26.05 0.38 0.41
CA ALA A 119 25.83 1.43 1.40
C ALA A 119 24.34 1.59 1.75
N LEU A 120 23.46 1.55 0.75
CA LEU A 120 22.01 1.61 0.94
C LEU A 120 21.50 0.42 1.76
N ILE A 121 21.93 -0.80 1.42
CA ILE A 121 21.53 -2.01 2.15
C ILE A 121 22.03 -1.96 3.60
N ALA A 122 23.26 -1.50 3.83
CA ALA A 122 23.78 -1.32 5.18
C ALA A 122 22.93 -0.32 5.98
N GLY A 123 22.63 0.86 5.41
CA GLY A 123 21.80 1.86 6.06
C GLY A 123 20.35 1.39 6.33
N LEU A 124 19.77 0.59 5.43
CA LEU A 124 18.45 0.00 5.66
C LEU A 124 18.46 -1.00 6.83
N ARG A 125 19.50 -1.84 6.94
CA ARG A 125 19.67 -2.77 8.08
C ARG A 125 19.84 -2.03 9.40
N GLU A 126 20.63 -0.94 9.42
CA GLU A 126 20.78 -0.09 10.60
C GLU A 126 19.46 0.56 11.03
N ALA A 127 18.60 0.91 10.07
CA ALA A 127 17.25 1.41 10.33
C ALA A 127 16.24 0.31 10.72
N GLY A 128 16.67 -0.94 10.87
CA GLY A 128 15.82 -2.09 11.22
C GLY A 128 14.95 -2.60 10.06
N LEU A 129 15.21 -2.17 8.83
CA LEU A 129 14.55 -2.64 7.61
C LEU A 129 15.42 -3.72 6.96
N SER A 130 15.17 -4.98 7.34
CA SER A 130 15.83 -6.15 6.76
C SER A 130 14.96 -6.78 5.66
N ALA A 131 15.60 -7.41 4.68
CA ALA A 131 14.88 -8.33 3.80
C ALA A 131 14.27 -9.46 4.65
N PRO A 132 13.07 -9.96 4.33
CA PRO A 132 12.57 -11.18 4.94
C PRO A 132 13.59 -12.31 4.72
N ASP A 133 13.74 -13.18 5.73
CA ASP A 133 14.57 -14.38 5.59
C ASP A 133 14.10 -15.14 4.35
N GLN A 134 15.04 -15.41 3.44
CA GLN A 134 14.80 -16.26 2.28
C GLN A 134 14.86 -17.71 2.77
N ASP A 135 13.71 -18.27 3.16
CA ASP A 135 13.53 -19.72 3.27
C ASP A 135 13.29 -20.35 1.87
#